data_AF-A0A849NJQ9-F1
#
_entry.id   AF-A0A849NJQ9-F1
#
_cell.length_a   1.000
_cell.length_b   1.000
_cell.length_c   1.000
_cell.angle_alpha   90.00
_cell.angle_beta   90.00
_cell.angle_gamma   90.00
#
_symmetry.space_group_name_H-M   'P 1'
#
loop_
_entity.id
_entity.type
_entity.pdbx_description
1 polymer ?
#
loop_
_entity_poly.entity_id
_entity_poly.type
_entity_poly.pdbx_seq_one_letter_code
_entity_poly.pdbx_strand_id
1 'polypeptide(L)'
;MNSENFVEIEGLIVDETRTKIGRDFYDIFYNKWTVPANAKDFTITISEKPMPRLGALVSIQINDLKVFSEFVQPRWEAIEERADVGIQRVKGYLENWEMIQNELQGEDMQGSGIF
;
A
#
# COMPACT_ATOMS: atom_id res chain seq x y z
N MET A 1 40.71 -2.73 2.84
CA MET A 1 39.46 -2.03 3.16
C MET A 1 38.51 -2.31 1.99
N ASN A 2 37.71 -3.37 2.07
CA ASN A 2 36.61 -3.57 1.13
C ASN A 2 35.35 -3.17 1.89
N SER A 3 34.85 -1.99 1.58
CA SER A 3 33.53 -1.58 2.05
C SER A 3 32.53 -2.41 1.27
N GLU A 4 32.00 -3.45 1.89
CA GLU A 4 30.81 -4.16 1.44
C GLU A 4 29.70 -3.09 1.28
N ASN A 5 29.38 -2.72 0.04
CA ASN A 5 28.21 -1.89 -0.24
C ASN A 5 26.97 -2.75 0.07
N PHE A 6 26.51 -2.70 1.32
CA PHE A 6 25.18 -3.20 1.65
C PHE A 6 24.18 -2.41 0.83
N VAL A 7 23.49 -3.10 -0.08
CA VAL A 7 22.30 -2.55 -0.73
C VAL A 7 21.25 -2.42 0.38
N GLU A 8 21.07 -1.20 0.87
CA GLU A 8 19.99 -0.90 1.82
C GLU A 8 18.67 -1.00 1.03
N ILE A 9 17.87 -2.02 1.33
CA ILE A 9 16.56 -2.21 0.70
C ILE A 9 15.62 -1.20 1.35
N GLU A 10 15.27 -0.13 0.64
CA GLU A 10 14.39 0.94 1.15
C GLU A 10 12.98 0.42 1.49
N GLY A 11 12.50 -0.56 0.73
CA GLY A 11 11.21 -1.23 0.95
C GLY A 11 10.95 -2.34 -0.06
N LEU A 12 9.91 -3.13 0.19
CA LEU A 12 9.48 -4.25 -0.64
C LEU A 12 8.07 -4.02 -1.18
N ILE A 13 7.82 -4.38 -2.44
CA ILE A 13 6.47 -4.40 -3.02
C ILE A 13 6.13 -5.84 -3.42
N VAL A 14 5.05 -6.38 -2.88
CA VAL A 14 4.59 -7.75 -3.08
C VAL A 14 3.33 -7.75 -3.94
N ASP A 15 3.33 -8.59 -4.98
CA ASP A 15 2.19 -8.85 -5.86
C ASP A 15 1.44 -10.11 -5.42
N GLU A 16 0.23 -9.95 -4.88
CA GLU A 16 -0.70 -11.05 -4.58
C GLU A 16 -1.92 -11.03 -5.52
N THR A 17 -1.78 -10.44 -6.70
CA THR A 17 -2.85 -10.36 -7.71
C THR A 17 -2.85 -11.56 -8.67
N ARG A 18 -4.05 -11.97 -9.10
CA ARG A 18 -4.29 -13.21 -9.85
C ARG A 18 -5.06 -13.00 -11.16
N THR A 19 -5.75 -11.88 -11.32
CA THR A 19 -6.54 -11.50 -12.49
C THR A 19 -5.81 -10.46 -13.32
N LYS A 20 -6.28 -10.26 -14.55
CA LYS A 20 -5.77 -9.19 -15.41
C LYS A 20 -5.98 -7.81 -14.79
N ILE A 21 -7.11 -7.57 -14.11
CA ILE A 21 -7.43 -6.27 -13.50
C ILE A 21 -6.43 -5.95 -12.40
N GLY A 22 -6.20 -6.88 -11.48
CA GLY A 22 -5.23 -6.70 -10.40
C GLY A 22 -3.79 -6.61 -10.91
N ARG A 23 -3.42 -7.42 -11.92
CA ARG A 23 -2.07 -7.37 -12.49
C ARG A 23 -1.81 -6.05 -13.22
N ASP A 24 -2.76 -5.59 -14.03
CA ASP A 24 -2.67 -4.28 -14.69
C ASP A 24 -2.61 -3.15 -13.64
N PHE A 25 -3.37 -3.24 -12.54
CA PHE A 25 -3.27 -2.30 -11.41
C PHE A 25 -1.88 -2.32 -10.76
N TYR A 26 -1.35 -3.52 -10.46
CA TYR A 26 -0.03 -3.69 -9.87
C TYR A 26 1.05 -3.10 -10.77
N ASP A 27 1.00 -3.38 -12.07
CA ASP A 27 1.99 -2.89 -13.02
C ASP A 27 1.97 -1.35 -13.10
N ILE A 28 0.79 -0.73 -13.14
CA ILE A 28 0.67 0.75 -13.11
C ILE A 28 1.22 1.30 -11.79
N PHE A 29 0.83 0.69 -10.66
CA PHE A 29 1.32 1.09 -9.35
C PHE A 29 2.85 1.03 -9.29
N TYR A 30 3.43 -0.12 -9.61
CA TYR A 30 4.86 -0.36 -9.55
C TYR A 30 5.65 0.59 -10.45
N ASN A 31 5.17 0.84 -11.67
CA ASN A 31 5.83 1.74 -12.63
C ASN A 31 5.79 3.22 -12.20
N LYS A 32 4.70 3.65 -11.55
CA LYS A 32 4.51 5.04 -11.10
C LYS A 32 4.99 5.25 -9.65
N TRP A 33 5.30 4.18 -8.92
CA TRP A 33 5.71 4.25 -7.53
C TRP A 33 7.06 4.95 -7.39
N THR A 34 7.18 5.80 -6.39
CA THR A 34 8.44 6.43 -6.02
C THR A 34 8.48 6.52 -4.51
N VAL A 35 9.56 5.99 -3.93
CA VAL A 35 9.76 5.98 -2.49
C VAL A 35 9.92 7.43 -1.99
N PRO A 36 9.12 7.86 -1.01
CA PRO A 36 9.33 9.18 -0.38
C PRO A 36 10.60 9.16 0.47
N ALA A 37 11.33 10.28 0.52
CA ALA A 37 12.69 10.34 1.07
C ALA A 37 12.82 9.95 2.56
N ASN A 38 11.72 9.98 3.32
CA ASN A 38 11.65 9.64 4.73
C ASN A 38 11.13 8.22 4.99
N ALA A 39 10.69 7.47 3.98
CA ALA A 39 10.17 6.12 4.16
C ALA A 39 11.28 5.07 4.02
N LYS A 40 11.41 4.24 5.05
CA LYS A 40 12.28 3.07 5.09
C LYS A 40 11.53 1.90 5.72
N ASP A 41 12.02 0.68 5.50
CA ASP A 41 11.55 -0.54 6.17
C ASP A 41 10.03 -0.78 6.02
N PHE A 42 9.48 -0.51 4.83
CA PHE A 42 8.08 -0.76 4.52
C PHE A 42 7.91 -1.94 3.57
N THR A 43 6.85 -2.72 3.77
CA THR A 43 6.37 -3.73 2.82
C THR A 43 4.99 -3.32 2.32
N ILE A 44 4.89 -3.01 1.02
CA ILE A 44 3.63 -2.76 0.34
C ILE A 44 3.13 -4.07 -0.26
N THR A 45 1.96 -4.54 0.16
CA THR A 45 1.33 -5.72 -0.43
C THR A 45 0.10 -5.29 -1.22
N ILE A 46 0.07 -5.62 -2.50
CA ILE A 46 -1.08 -5.39 -3.38
C ILE A 46 -1.79 -6.72 -3.57
N SER A 47 -3.00 -6.82 -3.05
CA SER A 47 -3.84 -8.01 -3.14
C SER A 47 -5.16 -7.69 -3.82
N GLU A 48 -5.84 -8.71 -4.30
CA GLU A 48 -7.17 -8.55 -4.88
C GLU A 48 -8.15 -9.64 -4.42
N LYS A 49 -9.44 -9.30 -4.52
CA LYS A 49 -10.53 -10.26 -4.51
C LYS A 49 -11.30 -10.17 -5.83
N PRO A 50 -11.22 -11.20 -6.69
CA PRO A 50 -11.94 -11.20 -7.96
C PRO A 50 -13.45 -11.18 -7.75
N MET A 51 -14.15 -10.33 -8.51
CA MET A 51 -15.61 -10.26 -8.54
C MET A 51 -16.08 -10.50 -9.98
N PRO A 52 -16.33 -11.77 -10.36
CA PRO A 52 -16.67 -12.13 -11.73
C PRO A 52 -17.79 -11.25 -12.29
N ARG A 53 -17.64 -10.83 -13.56
CA ARG A 53 -18.52 -9.90 -14.31
C ARG A 53 -18.48 -8.44 -13.87
N LEU A 54 -18.11 -8.15 -12.63
CA LEU A 54 -18.11 -6.79 -12.10
C LEU A 54 -16.72 -6.15 -12.18
N GLY A 55 -15.68 -6.87 -11.77
CA GLY A 55 -14.31 -6.34 -11.67
C GLY A 55 -13.49 -7.07 -10.61
N ALA A 56 -12.71 -6.31 -9.85
CA ALA A 56 -11.97 -6.82 -8.69
C ALA A 56 -12.00 -5.79 -7.56
N LEU A 57 -12.03 -6.26 -6.31
CA LEU A 57 -11.74 -5.42 -5.16
C LEU A 57 -10.22 -5.47 -4.93
N VAL A 58 -9.53 -4.37 -5.19
CA VAL A 58 -8.08 -4.27 -5.02
C VAL A 58 -7.80 -3.65 -3.66
N SER A 59 -6.82 -4.18 -2.93
CA SER A 59 -6.39 -3.69 -1.63
C SER A 59 -4.89 -3.45 -1.62
N ILE A 60 -4.46 -2.38 -0.95
CA ILE A 60 -3.06 -2.10 -0.68
C ILE A 60 -2.87 -2.09 0.84
N GLN A 61 -1.86 -2.82 1.29
CA GLN A 61 -1.44 -2.90 2.68
C GLN A 61 -0.01 -2.41 2.82
N ILE A 62 0.30 -1.76 3.94
CA ILE A 62 1.65 -1.38 4.34
C ILE A 62 1.91 -2.01 5.69
N ASN A 63 2.89 -2.92 5.78
CA ASN A 63 3.20 -3.66 7.01
C ASN A 63 1.94 -4.26 7.66
N ASP A 64 1.14 -4.99 6.86
CA ASP A 64 -0.16 -5.58 7.21
C ASP A 64 -1.31 -4.60 7.50
N LEU A 65 -1.07 -3.30 7.58
CA LEU A 65 -2.13 -2.31 7.72
C LEU A 65 -2.75 -1.98 6.37
N LYS A 66 -4.07 -2.16 6.25
CA LYS A 66 -4.83 -1.85 5.03
C LYS A 66 -5.01 -0.34 4.88
N VAL A 67 -4.39 0.24 3.86
CA VAL A 67 -4.42 1.69 3.56
C VAL A 67 -5.33 2.07 2.40
N PHE A 68 -5.61 1.11 1.52
CA PHE A 68 -6.49 1.28 0.38
C PHE A 68 -7.28 0.00 0.15
N SER A 69 -8.56 0.12 -0.20
CA SER A 69 -9.40 -1.03 -0.55
C SER A 69 -10.61 -0.55 -1.34
N GLU A 70 -10.54 -0.65 -2.66
CA GLU A 70 -11.60 -0.16 -3.52
C GLU A 70 -11.92 -1.11 -4.68
N PHE A 71 -13.13 -0.97 -5.20
CA PHE A 71 -13.60 -1.74 -6.33
C PHE A 71 -13.11 -1.12 -7.64
N VAL A 72 -12.51 -1.95 -8.49
CA VAL A 72 -11.92 -1.56 -9.78
C VAL A 72 -12.68 -2.26 -10.91
N GLN A 73 -13.19 -1.46 -11.84
CA GLN A 73 -13.91 -1.94 -13.02
C GLN A 73 -12.95 -2.49 -14.08
N PRO A 74 -13.37 -3.44 -14.93
CA PRO A 74 -12.54 -4.03 -15.99
C PRO A 74 -12.38 -3.10 -17.21
N ARG A 75 -11.99 -1.84 -16.97
CA ARG A 75 -11.69 -0.85 -18.00
C ARG A 75 -10.39 -0.15 -17.65
N TRP A 76 -9.51 0.01 -18.63
CA TRP A 76 -8.17 0.57 -18.44
C TRP A 76 -8.16 1.90 -17.67
N GLU A 77 -8.97 2.87 -18.09
CA GLU A 77 -9.08 4.18 -17.43
C GLU A 77 -9.43 4.07 -15.94
N ALA A 78 -10.33 3.15 -15.58
CA ALA A 78 -10.72 2.94 -14.18
C ALA A 78 -9.60 2.27 -13.38
N ILE A 79 -8.83 1.36 -14.00
CA ILE A 79 -7.69 0.71 -13.36
C ILE A 79 -6.61 1.76 -13.08
N GLU A 80 -6.29 2.59 -14.07
CA GLU A 80 -5.28 3.65 -13.95
C GLU A 80 -5.68 4.70 -12.91
N GLU A 81 -6.92 5.17 -12.93
CA GLU A 81 -7.42 6.14 -11.95
C GLU A 81 -7.31 5.59 -10.51
N ARG A 82 -7.72 4.34 -10.29
CA ARG A 82 -7.67 3.72 -8.96
C ARG A 82 -6.24 3.45 -8.52
N ALA A 83 -5.35 3.10 -9.44
CA ALA A 83 -3.92 2.94 -9.14
C ALA A 83 -3.30 4.28 -8.71
N ASP A 84 -3.61 5.36 -9.43
CA ASP A 84 -3.12 6.71 -9.09
C ASP A 84 -3.62 7.17 -7.71
N VAL A 85 -4.90 6.95 -7.40
CA VAL A 85 -5.46 7.20 -6.06
C VAL A 85 -4.77 6.33 -5.01
N GLY A 86 -4.55 5.05 -5.30
CA GLY A 86 -3.83 4.12 -4.43
C GLY A 86 -2.42 4.62 -4.09
N ILE A 87 -1.66 5.06 -5.09
CA ILE A 87 -0.32 5.64 -4.90
C ILE A 87 -0.37 6.87 -3.99
N GLN A 88 -1.32 7.78 -4.22
CA GLN A 88 -1.47 8.97 -3.38
C GLN A 88 -1.78 8.61 -1.92
N ARG A 89 -2.64 7.60 -1.69
CA ARG A 89 -2.96 7.11 -0.34
C ARG A 89 -1.74 6.51 0.36
N VAL A 90 -0.97 5.67 -0.34
CA VAL A 90 0.25 5.05 0.19
C VAL A 90 1.30 6.12 0.50
N LYS A 91 1.52 7.09 -0.39
CA LYS A 91 2.45 8.22 -0.14
C LYS A 91 2.06 9.02 1.08
N GLY A 92 0.81 9.47 1.15
CA GLY A 92 0.31 10.22 2.31
C GLY A 92 0.40 9.42 3.60
N TYR A 93 0.19 8.10 3.55
CA TYR A 93 0.35 7.24 4.71
C TYR A 93 1.81 7.17 5.20
N LEU A 94 2.76 6.97 4.29
CA LEU A 94 4.19 6.92 4.62
C LEU A 94 4.74 8.27 5.10
N GLU A 95 4.29 9.38 4.52
CA GLU A 95 4.67 10.73 4.95
C GLU A 95 4.18 11.04 6.37
N ASN A 96 3.01 10.53 6.75
CA ASN A 96 2.40 10.75 8.06
C ASN A 96 2.64 9.61 9.05
N TRP A 97 3.51 8.65 8.72
CA TRP A 97 3.71 7.43 9.51
C TRP A 97 4.05 7.72 10.98
N GLU A 98 4.94 8.69 11.25
CA GLU A 98 5.29 9.07 12.63
C GLU A 98 4.09 9.61 13.43
N MET A 99 3.18 10.34 12.79
CA MET A 99 1.97 10.87 13.42
C MET A 99 0.98 9.74 13.72
N ILE A 100 0.74 8.86 12.74
CA ILE A 100 -0.19 7.73 12.88
C ILE A 100 0.30 6.74 13.95
N GLN A 101 1.61 6.48 14.02
CA GLN A 101 2.19 5.62 15.06
C GLN A 101 1.98 6.20 16.47
N ASN A 102 2.10 7.52 16.64
CA ASN A 102 1.82 8.18 17.92
C ASN A 102 0.34 8.10 18.30
N GLU A 103 -0.58 8.22 17.33
CA GLU A 103 -2.03 8.07 17.57
C GLU A 103 -2.40 6.64 17.98
N LEU A 104 -1.88 5.63 17.26
CA LEU A 104 -2.14 4.21 17.57
C LEU A 104 -1.59 3.81 18.95
N GLN A 105 -0.42 4.30 19.34
CA GLN A 105 0.12 4.08 20.70
C GLN A 105 -0.65 4.87 21.77
N GLY A 106 -1.27 6.00 21.40
CA GLY A 106 -2.07 6.84 22.30
C GLY A 106 -3.45 6.27 22.62
N GLU A 107 -4.09 5.57 21.67
CA GLU A 107 -5.41 4.96 21.87
C GLU A 107 -5.37 3.77 22.85
N ASP A 108 -4.29 2.97 22.86
CA ASP A 108 -4.10 1.87 23.81
C ASP A 108 -3.93 2.34 25.27
N MET A 109 -3.60 3.62 25.51
CA MET A 109 -3.46 4.20 26.86
C MET A 109 -4.73 4.86 27.41
N GLN A 110 -5.80 5.03 26.62
CA GLN A 110 -7.05 5.68 27.09
C GLN A 110 -8.17 4.70 27.49
N GLY A 111 -7.94 3.38 27.36
CA GLY A 111 -8.98 2.35 27.45
C GLY A 111 -9.10 1.54 28.75
N SER A 112 -8.56 1.97 29.90
CA SER A 112 -8.69 1.22 31.17
C SER A 112 -9.46 1.93 32.29
N GLY A 113 -10.29 2.91 31.95
CA GLY A 113 -11.05 3.69 32.94
C GLY A 113 -12.55 3.39 32.93
N ILE A 114 -12.97 2.22 33.40
CA ILE A 114 -14.37 2.02 33.85
C ILE A 114 -14.33 1.45 35.27
N PHE A 115 -14.76 2.30 36.20
CA PHE A 115 -15.08 2.01 37.61
C PHE A 115 -16.38 1.20 37.73
#